data_AF-A0A8F4J6T9-F1
#
_entry.id   AF-A0A8F4J6T9-F1
#
_cell.length_a   1.000
_cell.length_b   1.000
_cell.length_c   1.000
_cell.angle_alpha   90.00
_cell.angle_beta   90.00
_cell.angle_gamma   90.00
#
_symmetry.space_group_name_H-M   'P 1'
#
loop_
_entity.id
_entity.type
_entity.pdbx_description
1 polymer ?
#
loop_
_entity_poly.entity_id
_entity_poly.type
_entity_poly.pdbx_seq_one_letter_code
_entity_poly.pdbx_strand_id
1 'polypeptide(L)'
;MKQRIAIVAVALACTLAACSGSSDKASSDGGSAGGGGATTTSASKGGSSGGSGSGASGCGEYSPGKDGVLQTFCGGSASVTFESAGTSQTIEGGTCEVSGGFFTLNAGVITGPDFSGAKPDYAGILLPEDDGAFAAEAGDAVASYAIGGTSESLTELSGTHDASGGSFSGKAIGGGEVKATFSC
;
A
#
# COMPACT_ATOMS: atom_id res chain seq x y z
N MET A 1 -28.98 -35.26 7.50
CA MET A 1 -29.85 -34.86 6.36
C MET A 1 -28.93 -34.51 5.20
N LYS A 2 -29.05 -35.19 4.07
CA LYS A 2 -28.10 -35.13 2.93
C LYS A 2 -28.50 -33.98 1.99
N GLN A 3 -27.78 -32.87 2.03
CA GLN A 3 -27.98 -31.77 1.10
C GLN A 3 -27.15 -32.01 -0.16
N ARG A 4 -27.83 -32.11 -1.30
CA ARG A 4 -27.24 -32.40 -2.61
C ARG A 4 -26.71 -31.11 -3.23
N ILE A 5 -25.46 -31.19 -3.67
CA ILE A 5 -24.72 -30.21 -4.46
C ILE A 5 -25.40 -30.00 -5.81
N ALA A 6 -25.63 -28.75 -6.20
CA ALA A 6 -25.98 -28.36 -7.57
C ALA A 6 -24.87 -27.45 -8.11
N ILE A 7 -24.03 -28.00 -8.99
CA ILE A 7 -23.02 -27.27 -9.75
C ILE A 7 -23.72 -26.68 -10.97
N VAL A 8 -23.85 -25.35 -11.02
CA VAL A 8 -24.28 -24.62 -12.22
C VAL A 8 -23.02 -24.14 -12.92
N ALA A 9 -22.66 -24.80 -14.02
CA ALA A 9 -21.60 -24.37 -14.91
C ALA A 9 -22.13 -23.22 -15.78
N VAL A 10 -21.66 -21.99 -15.51
CA VAL A 10 -21.90 -20.84 -16.39
C VAL A 10 -20.69 -20.70 -17.31
N ALA A 11 -20.88 -21.06 -18.58
CA ALA A 11 -19.93 -20.80 -19.64
C ALA A 11 -19.99 -19.32 -20.05
N LEU A 12 -18.99 -18.54 -19.66
CA LEU A 12 -18.85 -17.14 -20.08
C LEU A 12 -18.01 -17.09 -21.37
N ALA A 13 -18.67 -16.71 -22.47
CA ALA A 13 -18.05 -16.58 -23.78
C ALA A 13 -17.17 -15.33 -23.88
N CYS A 14 -15.92 -15.51 -24.30
CA CYS A 14 -14.99 -14.44 -24.63
C CYS A 14 -15.37 -13.73 -25.93
N THR A 15 -15.73 -12.45 -25.87
CA THR A 15 -15.72 -11.54 -27.02
C THR A 15 -14.42 -10.73 -27.02
N LEU A 16 -13.48 -11.12 -27.88
CA LEU A 16 -12.31 -10.32 -28.24
C LEU A 16 -12.76 -9.16 -29.14
N ALA A 17 -12.68 -7.92 -28.67
CA ALA A 17 -12.74 -6.73 -29.51
C ALA A 17 -11.32 -6.17 -29.68
N ALA A 18 -10.78 -6.35 -30.89
CA ALA A 18 -9.54 -5.74 -31.33
C ALA A 18 -9.80 -4.26 -31.67
N CYS A 19 -9.15 -3.34 -30.96
CA CYS A 19 -9.06 -1.94 -31.37
C CYS A 19 -7.61 -1.63 -31.73
N SER A 20 -7.35 -1.62 -33.04
CA SER A 20 -6.17 -1.00 -33.65
C SER A 20 -6.40 0.50 -33.77
N GLY A 21 -5.49 1.32 -33.23
CA GLY A 21 -5.53 2.78 -33.39
C GLY A 21 -4.12 3.36 -33.32
N SER A 22 -3.58 3.71 -34.49
CA SER A 22 -2.23 4.25 -34.70
C SER A 22 -2.13 5.75 -34.40
N SER A 23 -0.96 6.13 -33.86
CA SER A 23 -0.13 7.32 -34.13
C SER A 23 -0.76 8.72 -34.27
N ASP A 24 -0.28 9.68 -33.47
CA ASP A 24 0.28 10.94 -33.99
C ASP A 24 1.17 11.70 -32.98
N LYS A 25 2.19 12.36 -33.53
CA LYS A 25 3.25 13.12 -32.85
C LYS A 25 2.77 14.51 -32.39
N ALA A 26 3.31 15.01 -31.27
CA ALA A 26 3.51 16.46 -31.09
C ALA A 26 4.79 16.72 -30.29
N SER A 27 5.78 17.29 -31.00
CA SER A 27 6.94 17.99 -30.43
C SER A 27 6.53 19.41 -30.05
N SER A 28 7.04 19.91 -28.92
CA SER A 28 7.25 21.34 -28.69
C SER A 28 8.45 21.54 -27.77
N ASP A 29 9.55 21.99 -28.37
CA ASP A 29 10.70 22.60 -27.71
C ASP A 29 10.31 23.92 -27.03
N GLY A 30 10.98 24.24 -25.92
CA GLY A 30 10.88 25.54 -25.27
C GLY A 30 11.75 25.64 -24.02
N GLY A 31 13.06 25.78 -24.20
CA GLY A 31 13.98 26.09 -23.12
C GLY A 31 13.90 27.56 -22.67
N SER A 32 14.38 27.85 -21.45
CA SER A 32 15.27 28.99 -21.23
C SER A 32 15.99 28.90 -19.88
N ALA A 33 17.16 29.54 -19.87
CA ALA A 33 18.28 29.41 -18.95
C ALA A 33 18.10 30.04 -17.56
N GLY A 34 18.97 29.61 -16.64
CA GLY A 34 19.78 30.56 -15.87
C GLY A 34 19.75 30.40 -14.36
N GLY A 35 20.87 30.01 -13.75
CA GLY A 35 21.07 30.14 -12.31
C GLY A 35 22.23 29.31 -11.76
N GLY A 36 23.46 29.70 -12.07
CA GLY A 36 24.65 29.13 -11.44
C GLY A 36 24.78 29.57 -9.98
N GLY A 37 25.09 28.62 -9.10
CA GLY A 37 25.44 28.86 -7.70
C GLY A 37 26.29 27.70 -7.18
N ALA A 38 27.60 27.92 -7.14
CA ALA A 38 28.58 26.98 -6.63
C ALA A 38 28.61 26.99 -5.10
N THR A 39 28.48 25.82 -4.45
CA THR A 39 28.85 25.65 -3.03
C THR A 39 29.34 24.21 -2.74
N THR A 40 30.67 24.12 -2.62
CA THR A 40 31.50 23.24 -1.76
C THR A 40 31.22 21.74 -1.66
N THR A 41 32.18 20.99 -2.22
CA THR A 41 32.57 19.63 -1.89
C THR A 41 32.93 19.50 -0.41
N SER A 42 32.16 18.72 0.35
CA SER A 42 32.58 18.17 1.64
C SER A 42 32.56 16.64 1.54
N ALA A 43 33.77 16.08 1.55
CA ALA A 43 33.99 14.65 1.69
C ALA A 43 33.65 14.23 3.12
N SER A 44 32.68 13.33 3.26
CA SER A 44 32.41 12.62 4.52
C SER A 44 32.55 11.13 4.26
N LYS A 45 33.73 10.60 4.59
CA LYS A 45 33.89 9.17 4.92
C LYS A 45 33.09 8.91 6.20
N GLY A 46 32.04 8.11 6.11
CA GLY A 46 31.30 7.61 7.26
C GLY A 46 30.76 6.23 6.93
N GLY A 47 31.24 5.20 7.63
CA GLY A 47 30.89 3.81 7.41
C GLY A 47 29.40 3.54 7.59
N SER A 48 28.82 2.77 6.66
CA SER A 48 27.50 2.20 6.82
C SER A 48 27.65 0.78 7.33
N SER A 49 27.55 0.62 8.64
CA SER A 49 27.50 -0.67 9.32
C SER A 49 26.19 -0.77 10.09
N GLY A 50 25.31 -1.66 9.59
CA GLY A 50 24.30 -2.39 10.36
C GLY A 50 23.42 -1.59 11.32
N GLY A 51 22.31 -1.05 10.82
CA GLY A 51 21.20 -0.59 11.65
C GLY A 51 19.95 -1.41 11.36
N SER A 52 19.66 -2.41 12.21
CA SER A 52 18.28 -2.87 12.41
C SER A 52 17.51 -1.72 13.05
N GLY A 53 16.90 -0.86 12.24
CA GLY A 53 16.01 0.20 12.67
C GLY A 53 14.57 -0.31 12.72
N SER A 54 14.08 -0.59 13.92
CA SER A 54 12.66 -0.82 14.17
C SER A 54 11.88 0.50 14.05
N GLY A 55 10.78 0.48 13.29
CA GLY A 55 9.58 1.30 13.52
C GLY A 55 9.63 2.78 13.12
N ALA A 56 8.94 3.11 12.03
CA ALA A 56 8.18 4.35 11.82
C ALA A 56 8.79 5.69 12.28
N SER A 57 9.99 6.05 11.83
CA SER A 57 10.45 7.44 11.91
C SER A 57 11.41 7.78 10.78
N GLY A 58 10.86 8.01 9.58
CA GLY A 58 11.74 8.32 8.44
C GLY A 58 11.10 8.58 7.08
N CYS A 59 9.84 8.98 6.96
CA CYS A 59 9.31 9.29 5.63
C CYS A 59 9.96 10.50 4.94
N GLY A 60 10.70 11.32 5.68
CA GLY A 60 11.31 12.56 5.16
C GLY A 60 12.30 12.33 4.00
N GLU A 61 12.87 11.13 3.88
CA GLU A 61 13.78 10.79 2.77
C GLU A 61 13.04 10.30 1.50
N TYR A 62 11.76 9.96 1.59
CA TYR A 62 10.98 9.39 0.48
C TYR A 62 10.09 10.45 -0.16
N SER A 63 10.55 11.03 -1.26
CA SER A 63 9.77 11.98 -2.06
C SER A 63 9.18 11.30 -3.30
N PRO A 64 7.89 11.52 -3.63
CA PRO A 64 7.29 11.00 -4.86
C PRO A 64 8.12 11.32 -6.11
N GLY A 65 8.33 10.32 -6.97
CA GLY A 65 9.11 10.42 -8.20
C GLY A 65 10.64 10.34 -8.02
N LYS A 66 11.15 10.23 -6.80
CA LYS A 66 12.58 10.02 -6.53
C LYS A 66 12.86 8.53 -6.34
N ASP A 67 13.91 8.04 -6.99
CA ASP A 67 14.47 6.70 -6.77
C ASP A 67 13.44 5.56 -6.82
N GLY A 68 12.38 5.69 -7.63
CA GLY A 68 11.32 4.69 -7.74
C GLY A 68 10.23 4.79 -6.67
N VAL A 69 10.22 5.81 -5.81
CA VAL A 69 9.11 6.12 -4.92
C VAL A 69 7.91 6.59 -5.74
N LEU A 70 6.77 5.91 -5.59
CA LEU A 70 5.54 6.23 -6.29
C LEU A 70 4.69 7.21 -5.50
N GLN A 71 4.50 6.96 -4.20
CA GLN A 71 3.68 7.78 -3.32
C GLN A 71 4.20 7.73 -1.88
N THR A 72 3.93 8.81 -1.14
CA THR A 72 4.31 8.95 0.27
C THR A 72 3.08 9.41 1.05
N PHE A 73 2.61 8.55 1.96
CA PHE A 73 1.49 8.80 2.88
C PHE A 73 2.06 8.89 4.28
N CYS A 74 2.73 9.99 4.62
CA CYS A 74 3.42 10.10 5.91
C CYS A 74 3.06 11.35 6.70
N GLY A 75 2.05 12.08 6.24
CA GLY A 75 1.34 13.07 7.02
C GLY A 75 -0.02 12.52 7.44
N GLY A 76 -0.66 13.18 8.40
CA GLY A 76 -1.99 12.82 8.91
C GLY A 76 -1.95 12.02 10.21
N SER A 77 -3.14 11.71 10.73
CA SER A 77 -3.34 11.01 12.01
C SER A 77 -3.50 9.49 11.86
N ALA A 78 -3.56 8.97 10.64
CA ALA A 78 -3.81 7.55 10.47
C ALA A 78 -2.61 6.73 10.95
N SER A 79 -2.90 5.62 11.61
CA SER A 79 -1.90 4.64 12.06
C SER A 79 -2.42 3.23 11.86
N VAL A 80 -1.52 2.28 11.60
CA VAL A 80 -1.86 0.85 11.51
C VAL A 80 -0.84 0.05 12.28
N THR A 81 -1.31 -0.81 13.17
CA THR A 81 -0.47 -1.75 13.91
C THR A 81 -0.77 -3.15 13.44
N PHE A 82 0.22 -3.84 12.87
CA PHE A 82 0.14 -5.23 12.45
C PHE A 82 0.80 -6.13 13.49
N GLU A 83 0.15 -7.25 13.78
CA GLU A 83 0.69 -8.35 14.56
C GLU A 83 0.78 -9.61 13.68
N SER A 84 1.99 -10.13 13.51
CA SER A 84 2.25 -11.37 12.78
C SER A 84 3.36 -12.16 13.45
N ALA A 85 3.16 -13.47 13.60
CA ALA A 85 4.10 -14.37 14.27
C ALA A 85 4.58 -13.87 15.66
N GLY A 86 3.69 -13.19 16.41
CA GLY A 86 3.97 -12.63 17.73
C GLY A 86 4.83 -11.36 17.72
N THR A 87 5.10 -10.77 16.55
CA THR A 87 5.76 -9.47 16.40
C THR A 87 4.74 -8.42 16.05
N SER A 88 4.80 -7.28 16.74
CA SER A 88 3.97 -6.11 16.43
C SER A 88 4.80 -5.02 15.75
N GLN A 89 4.25 -4.40 14.70
CA GLN A 89 4.86 -3.29 13.98
C GLN A 89 3.79 -2.23 13.70
N THR A 90 4.09 -0.98 14.03
CA THR A 90 3.20 0.16 13.79
C THR A 90 3.76 1.01 12.67
N ILE A 91 2.90 1.37 11.73
CA ILE A 91 3.15 2.35 10.67
C ILE A 91 2.35 3.60 11.03
N GLU A 92 3.05 4.72 11.20
CA GLU A 92 2.48 6.01 11.55
C GLU A 92 2.58 7.00 10.40
N GLY A 93 1.66 7.96 10.39
CA GLY A 93 1.54 8.95 9.34
C GLY A 93 0.83 8.33 8.16
N GLY A 94 -0.40 8.76 7.92
CA GLY A 94 -1.24 8.25 6.86
C GLY A 94 -2.56 8.99 6.80
N THR A 95 -3.39 8.61 5.84
CA THR A 95 -4.68 9.23 5.58
C THR A 95 -5.77 8.19 5.48
N CYS A 96 -6.89 8.48 6.15
CA CYS A 96 -8.15 7.79 5.93
C CYS A 96 -9.02 8.65 5.01
N GLU A 97 -9.64 8.04 4.00
CA GLU A 97 -10.53 8.73 3.06
C GLU A 97 -11.71 7.82 2.71
N VAL A 98 -12.91 8.40 2.67
CA VAL A 98 -14.10 7.73 2.14
C VAL A 98 -14.38 8.26 0.74
N SER A 99 -14.35 7.37 -0.25
CA SER A 99 -14.55 7.74 -1.66
C SER A 99 -15.07 6.56 -2.47
N GLY A 100 -16.07 6.81 -3.32
CA GLY A 100 -16.59 5.81 -4.25
C GLY A 100 -17.27 4.60 -3.60
N GLY A 101 -17.82 4.74 -2.38
CA GLY A 101 -18.46 3.63 -1.64
C GLY A 101 -17.49 2.82 -0.78
N PHE A 102 -16.25 3.29 -0.61
CA PHE A 102 -15.22 2.59 0.15
C PHE A 102 -14.54 3.51 1.16
N PHE A 103 -14.22 2.93 2.32
CA PHE A 103 -13.25 3.48 3.26
C PHE A 103 -11.84 3.03 2.85
N THR A 104 -10.92 3.97 2.71
CA THR A 104 -9.51 3.69 2.39
C THR A 104 -8.61 4.19 3.49
N LEU A 105 -7.56 3.43 3.78
CA LEU A 105 -6.45 3.88 4.61
C LEU A 105 -5.15 3.61 3.87
N ASN A 106 -4.32 4.64 3.75
CA ASN A 106 -2.94 4.50 3.27
C ASN A 106 -1.97 5.13 4.27
N ALA A 107 -0.93 4.39 4.66
CA ALA A 107 0.12 4.85 5.57
C ALA A 107 1.49 4.35 5.10
N GLY A 108 2.53 5.18 5.20
CA GLY A 108 3.89 4.86 4.76
C GLY A 108 4.16 5.15 3.28
N VAL A 109 5.01 4.36 2.62
CA VAL A 109 5.58 4.72 1.30
C VAL A 109 5.40 3.61 0.26
N ILE A 110 4.74 3.94 -0.85
CA ILE A 110 4.63 3.02 -2.00
C ILE A 110 5.86 3.18 -2.89
N THR A 111 6.51 2.07 -3.18
CA THR A 111 7.65 1.99 -4.11
C THR A 111 7.31 1.16 -5.34
N GLY A 112 7.88 1.55 -6.47
CA GLY A 112 7.74 0.87 -7.75
C GLY A 112 8.79 -0.22 -7.96
N PRO A 113 8.73 -0.93 -9.10
CA PRO A 113 9.68 -1.99 -9.42
C PRO A 113 11.13 -1.50 -9.59
N ASP A 114 11.32 -0.22 -9.91
CA ASP A 114 12.64 0.39 -10.11
C ASP A 114 13.31 0.87 -8.81
N PHE A 115 12.63 0.73 -7.66
CA PHE A 115 13.20 1.13 -6.37
C PHE A 115 14.32 0.18 -5.95
N SER A 116 15.53 0.71 -5.77
CA SER A 116 16.75 -0.08 -5.54
C SER A 116 17.16 -0.22 -4.06
N GLY A 117 16.44 0.44 -3.15
CA GLY A 117 16.72 0.43 -1.71
C GLY A 117 16.03 -0.70 -0.95
N ALA A 118 16.18 -0.71 0.38
CA ALA A 118 15.31 -1.49 1.25
C ALA A 118 13.89 -0.89 1.20
N LYS A 119 12.89 -1.72 0.88
CA LYS A 119 11.52 -1.21 0.74
C LYS A 119 11.06 -0.59 2.07
N PRO A 120 10.63 0.69 2.06
CA PRO A 120 10.06 1.31 3.23
C PRO A 120 8.75 0.63 3.62
N ASP A 121 8.35 0.83 4.87
CA ASP A 121 7.10 0.26 5.36
C ASP A 121 5.89 0.99 4.72
N TYR A 122 4.85 0.21 4.43
CA TYR A 122 3.60 0.70 3.85
C TYR A 122 2.42 -0.19 4.26
N ALA A 123 1.25 0.42 4.40
CA ALA A 123 -0.02 -0.25 4.55
C ALA A 123 -1.08 0.40 3.67
N GLY A 124 -1.83 -0.44 2.96
CA GLY A 124 -2.98 -0.06 2.15
C GLY A 124 -4.18 -0.93 2.49
N ILE A 125 -5.28 -0.30 2.89
CA ILE A 125 -6.54 -0.96 3.26
C ILE A 125 -7.67 -0.31 2.47
N LEU A 126 -8.54 -1.14 1.91
CA LEU A 126 -9.80 -0.77 1.26
C LEU A 126 -10.90 -1.60 1.92
N LEU A 127 -11.89 -0.94 2.52
CA LEU A 127 -13.03 -1.56 3.22
C LEU A 127 -14.34 -0.99 2.66
N PRO A 128 -15.50 -1.64 2.92
CA PRO A 128 -16.80 -1.01 2.73
C PRO A 128 -16.87 0.35 3.41
N GLU A 129 -17.68 1.27 2.87
CA GLU A 129 -17.91 2.56 3.53
C GLU A 129 -18.75 2.43 4.81
N ASP A 130 -19.70 1.49 4.83
CA ASP A 130 -20.63 1.31 5.94
C ASP A 130 -19.92 0.81 7.21
N ASP A 131 -20.14 1.50 8.32
CA ASP A 131 -19.67 1.07 9.63
C ASP A 131 -20.16 -0.35 9.98
N GLY A 132 -19.29 -1.13 10.62
CA GLY A 132 -19.61 -2.45 11.12
C GLY A 132 -18.67 -3.54 10.62
N ALA A 133 -19.19 -4.77 10.59
CA ALA A 133 -18.41 -5.95 10.26
C ALA A 133 -18.28 -6.15 8.73
N PHE A 134 -17.12 -6.61 8.29
CA PHE A 134 -16.83 -6.92 6.89
C PHE A 134 -16.12 -8.27 6.76
N ALA A 135 -16.20 -8.85 5.55
CA ALA A 135 -15.48 -10.06 5.19
C ALA A 135 -15.21 -10.12 3.67
N ALA A 136 -13.96 -10.39 3.28
CA ALA A 136 -13.49 -10.39 1.89
C ALA A 136 -14.22 -11.37 0.95
N GLU A 137 -14.95 -12.36 1.48
CA GLU A 137 -15.78 -13.26 0.67
C GLU A 137 -16.87 -12.50 -0.14
N ALA A 138 -17.20 -11.26 0.26
CA ALA A 138 -18.10 -10.37 -0.48
C ALA A 138 -17.38 -9.51 -1.56
N GLY A 139 -16.05 -9.59 -1.65
CA GLY A 139 -15.24 -8.86 -2.64
C GLY A 139 -15.09 -7.37 -2.34
N ASP A 140 -15.40 -6.94 -1.13
CA ASP A 140 -15.53 -5.55 -0.69
C ASP A 140 -14.41 -5.09 0.24
N ALA A 141 -13.51 -5.99 0.63
CA ALA A 141 -12.38 -5.70 1.52
C ALA A 141 -11.05 -6.22 0.97
N VAL A 142 -10.03 -5.36 0.94
CA VAL A 142 -8.66 -5.65 0.49
C VAL A 142 -7.67 -5.02 1.46
N ALA A 143 -6.63 -5.76 1.82
CA ALA A 143 -5.52 -5.23 2.60
C ALA A 143 -4.18 -5.74 2.06
N SER A 144 -3.20 -4.85 2.04
CA SER A 144 -1.82 -5.15 1.66
C SER A 144 -0.85 -4.35 2.51
N TYR A 145 0.35 -4.88 2.71
CA TYR A 145 1.39 -4.21 3.46
C TYR A 145 2.78 -4.54 2.93
N ALA A 146 3.72 -3.65 3.19
CA ALA A 146 5.15 -3.91 3.14
C ALA A 146 5.71 -3.60 4.53
N ILE A 147 6.29 -4.60 5.22
CA ILE A 147 6.87 -4.42 6.56
C ILE A 147 8.21 -5.14 6.60
N GLY A 148 9.27 -4.42 7.01
CA GLY A 148 10.62 -4.99 7.10
C GLY A 148 11.11 -5.55 5.77
N GLY A 149 10.74 -4.90 4.66
CA GLY A 149 11.09 -5.31 3.29
C GLY A 149 10.23 -6.43 2.69
N THR A 150 9.33 -7.05 3.46
CA THR A 150 8.43 -8.10 2.98
C THR A 150 7.11 -7.50 2.55
N SER A 151 6.69 -7.72 1.30
CA SER A 151 5.41 -7.24 0.77
C SER A 151 4.42 -8.39 0.63
N GLU A 152 3.24 -8.25 1.22
CA GLU A 152 2.19 -9.27 1.23
C GLU A 152 0.83 -8.64 0.95
N SER A 153 -0.07 -9.42 0.35
CA SER A 153 -1.51 -9.13 0.34
C SER A 153 -2.21 -10.11 1.27
N LEU A 154 -3.30 -9.67 1.88
CA LEU A 154 -4.10 -10.49 2.77
C LEU A 154 -5.27 -11.13 2.02
N THR A 155 -5.56 -12.37 2.40
CA THR A 155 -6.69 -13.18 1.99
C THR A 155 -7.52 -13.54 3.22
N GLU A 156 -8.74 -14.04 3.04
CA GLU A 156 -9.65 -14.38 4.16
C GLU A 156 -9.81 -13.20 5.15
N LEU A 157 -9.80 -11.97 4.63
CA LEU A 157 -9.83 -10.76 5.44
C LEU A 157 -11.21 -10.63 6.11
N SER A 158 -11.25 -10.38 7.41
CA SER A 158 -12.49 -10.09 8.13
C SER A 158 -12.21 -9.16 9.30
N GLY A 159 -13.20 -8.38 9.70
CA GLY A 159 -12.99 -7.38 10.74
C GLY A 159 -14.20 -6.54 11.03
N THR A 160 -13.96 -5.43 11.71
CA THR A 160 -14.94 -4.37 11.97
C THR A 160 -14.26 -3.02 11.90
N HIS A 161 -14.97 -2.01 11.41
CA HIS A 161 -14.51 -0.62 11.48
C HIS A 161 -15.65 0.36 11.71
N ASP A 162 -15.27 1.57 12.08
CA ASP A 162 -16.09 2.77 12.04
C ASP A 162 -15.25 3.93 11.48
N ALA A 163 -15.79 5.15 11.52
CA ALA A 163 -15.10 6.35 11.05
C ALA A 163 -13.80 6.71 11.80
N SER A 164 -13.55 6.15 12.99
CA SER A 164 -12.37 6.43 13.82
C SER A 164 -11.28 5.36 13.72
N GLY A 165 -11.60 4.19 13.17
CA GLY A 165 -10.65 3.10 13.05
C GLY A 165 -11.31 1.73 13.04
N GLY A 166 -10.52 0.69 13.28
CA GLY A 166 -11.03 -0.66 13.23
C GLY A 166 -9.99 -1.71 13.55
N SER A 167 -10.41 -2.96 13.42
CA SER A 167 -9.54 -4.12 13.56
C SER A 167 -9.91 -5.18 12.53
N PHE A 168 -8.91 -5.93 12.08
CA PHE A 168 -9.11 -7.04 11.16
C PHE A 168 -8.11 -8.16 11.39
N SER A 169 -8.46 -9.34 10.88
CA SER A 169 -7.52 -10.44 10.67
C SER A 169 -7.62 -10.95 9.23
N GLY A 170 -6.54 -11.56 8.77
CA GLY A 170 -6.47 -12.23 7.48
C GLY A 170 -5.28 -13.18 7.41
N LYS A 171 -5.11 -13.83 6.28
CA LYS A 171 -3.94 -14.67 5.98
C LYS A 171 -3.09 -14.02 4.90
N ALA A 172 -1.80 -13.86 5.17
CA ALA A 172 -0.87 -13.46 4.13
C ALA A 172 -0.81 -14.52 3.03
N ILE A 173 -0.60 -14.12 1.77
CA ILE A 173 -0.44 -15.06 0.65
C ILE A 173 0.78 -15.98 0.88
N GLY A 174 1.85 -15.46 1.47
CA GLY A 174 3.00 -16.26 1.94
C GLY A 174 2.70 -17.20 3.11
N GLY A 175 1.51 -17.11 3.70
CA GLY A 175 1.06 -17.89 4.85
C GLY A 175 1.17 -17.13 6.17
N GLY A 176 0.51 -17.68 7.20
CA GLY A 176 0.45 -17.07 8.53
C GLY A 176 -0.76 -16.15 8.70
N GLU A 177 -1.29 -16.14 9.93
CA GLU A 177 -2.33 -15.19 10.33
C GLU A 177 -1.69 -13.84 10.63
N VAL A 178 -2.34 -12.79 10.13
CA VAL A 178 -2.02 -11.40 10.41
C VAL A 178 -3.23 -10.78 11.08
N LYS A 179 -3.01 -10.08 12.19
CA LYS A 179 -4.00 -9.24 12.84
C LYS A 179 -3.57 -7.80 12.71
N ALA A 180 -4.51 -6.89 12.60
CA ALA A 180 -4.19 -5.49 12.63
C ALA A 180 -5.27 -4.66 13.32
N THR A 181 -4.83 -3.56 13.90
CA THR A 181 -5.70 -2.46 14.32
C THR A 181 -5.27 -1.22 13.58
N PHE A 182 -6.22 -0.33 13.29
CA PHE A 182 -5.92 0.96 12.70
C PHE A 182 -6.75 2.06 13.33
N SER A 183 -6.24 3.28 13.24
CA SER A 183 -6.90 4.49 13.69
C SER A 183 -6.86 5.55 12.61
N CYS A 184 -7.85 6.44 12.67
CA CYS A 184 -7.92 7.73 12.01
C CYS A 184 -8.09 8.79 13.10
#